data_AF-A0A5J6GE44-F1
#
_entry.id   AF-A0A5J6GE44-F1
#
_cell.length_a   1.000
_cell.length_b   1.000
_cell.length_c   1.000
_cell.angle_alpha   90.00
_cell.angle_beta   90.00
_cell.angle_gamma   90.00
#
_symmetry.space_group_name_H-M   'P 1'
#
loop_
_entity.id
_entity.type
_entity.pdbx_description
1 polymer ?
#
loop_
_entity_poly.entity_id
_entity_poly.type
_entity_poly.pdbx_seq_one_letter_code
_entity_poly.pdbx_strand_id
1 'polypeptide(L)'
;MNRRRRSPSDLGLELWDLVLDSSETGMPKETALDHMTDNQFQIAKVWDKDEMCPREQKCFLYVYGHYWISDDPRMSVLALNREIELLYRRAARLHRSAIAPLTETGHETPQLRVAHTALAGMIEAAAPLRRAGFSSEVAARDGAEAG
;
A
#
# COMPACT_ATOMS: atom_id res chain seq x y z
N MET A 1 -27.76 -9.71 -9.64
CA MET A 1 -26.30 -9.71 -9.93
C MET A 1 -25.85 -11.09 -10.41
N ASN A 2 -25.37 -11.16 -11.65
CA ASN A 2 -25.00 -12.40 -12.31
C ASN A 2 -23.66 -12.91 -11.75
N ARG A 3 -23.66 -14.01 -10.99
CA ARG A 3 -22.49 -14.62 -10.32
C ARG A 3 -21.62 -15.44 -11.29
N ARG A 4 -21.43 -14.95 -12.52
CA ARG A 4 -20.61 -15.63 -13.53
C ARG A 4 -19.13 -15.45 -13.19
N ARG A 5 -18.31 -16.48 -13.44
CA ARG A 5 -16.85 -16.36 -13.39
C ARG A 5 -16.43 -15.34 -14.46
N ARG A 6 -15.81 -14.24 -14.02
CA ARG A 6 -15.30 -13.16 -14.88
C ARG A 6 -13.78 -13.26 -14.92
N SER A 7 -13.19 -12.89 -16.06
CA SER A 7 -11.73 -12.88 -16.19
C SER A 7 -11.14 -11.69 -15.41
N PRO A 8 -9.86 -11.76 -14.98
CA PRO A 8 -9.19 -10.63 -14.35
C PRO A 8 -9.18 -9.37 -15.21
N SER A 9 -9.01 -9.49 -16.53
CA SER A 9 -9.02 -8.34 -17.45
C SER A 9 -10.38 -7.65 -17.52
N ASP A 10 -11.48 -8.41 -17.55
CA ASP A 10 -12.83 -7.80 -17.57
C ASP A 10 -13.15 -7.08 -16.26
N LEU A 11 -12.59 -7.58 -15.14
CA LEU A 11 -12.78 -7.01 -13.82
C LEU A 11 -11.93 -5.74 -13.63
N GLY A 12 -10.69 -5.78 -14.09
CA GLY A 12 -9.78 -4.64 -14.03
C GLY A 12 -10.25 -3.48 -14.90
N LEU A 13 -10.57 -3.73 -16.18
CA LEU A 13 -11.11 -2.68 -17.06
C LEU A 13 -12.34 -1.98 -16.46
N GLU A 14 -13.28 -2.75 -15.90
CA GLU A 14 -14.46 -2.16 -15.23
C GLU A 14 -14.05 -1.34 -14.00
N LEU A 15 -13.17 -1.85 -13.13
CA LEU A 15 -12.73 -1.11 -11.94
C LEU A 15 -12.00 0.18 -12.34
N TRP A 16 -11.13 0.11 -13.33
CA TRP A 16 -10.39 1.25 -13.84
C TRP A 16 -11.33 2.35 -14.34
N ASP A 17 -12.33 1.99 -15.16
CA ASP A 17 -13.31 2.93 -15.69
C ASP A 17 -14.15 3.55 -14.56
N LEU A 18 -14.61 2.75 -13.58
CA LEU A 18 -15.34 3.25 -12.42
C LEU A 18 -14.53 4.29 -11.62
N VAL A 19 -13.23 4.05 -11.44
CA VAL A 19 -12.34 4.98 -10.73
C VAL A 19 -12.08 6.24 -11.56
N LEU A 20 -11.88 6.12 -12.88
CA LEU A 20 -11.72 7.27 -13.77
C LEU A 20 -12.95 8.17 -13.77
N ASP A 21 -14.15 7.59 -13.84
CA ASP A 21 -15.42 8.32 -13.87
C ASP A 21 -15.69 9.08 -12.57
N SER A 22 -15.10 8.62 -11.45
CA SER A 22 -15.19 9.28 -10.14
C SER A 22 -14.30 10.54 -10.01
N SER A 23 -13.50 10.83 -11.05
CA SER A 23 -12.71 12.04 -11.31
C SER A 23 -12.17 12.80 -10.07
N GLU A 24 -12.92 13.77 -9.53
CA GLU A 24 -12.39 14.78 -8.61
C GLU A 24 -12.42 14.43 -7.12
N THR A 25 -13.24 13.46 -6.68
CA THR A 25 -13.34 13.09 -5.26
C THR A 25 -12.66 11.77 -4.93
N GLY A 26 -12.22 11.06 -5.97
CA GLY A 26 -11.86 9.66 -5.88
C GLY A 26 -13.08 8.79 -5.62
N MET A 27 -12.89 7.49 -5.79
CA MET A 27 -13.95 6.50 -5.67
C MET A 27 -13.84 5.75 -4.34
N PRO A 28 -14.86 5.77 -3.46
CA PRO A 28 -14.84 4.92 -2.27
C PRO A 28 -14.95 3.45 -2.68
N LYS A 29 -14.43 2.55 -1.83
CA LYS A 29 -14.44 1.10 -2.14
C LYS A 29 -15.86 0.58 -2.33
N GLU A 30 -16.79 1.09 -1.52
CA GLU A 30 -18.18 0.69 -1.47
C GLU A 30 -18.87 0.85 -2.84
N THR A 31 -18.52 1.89 -3.60
CA THR A 31 -19.02 2.09 -4.97
C THR A 31 -18.61 0.94 -5.88
N ALA A 32 -17.37 0.45 -5.81
CA ALA A 32 -17.00 -0.73 -6.60
C ALA A 32 -17.74 -1.99 -6.16
N LEU A 33 -18.06 -2.11 -4.86
CA LEU A 33 -18.74 -3.29 -4.33
C LEU A 33 -20.20 -3.43 -4.79
N ASP A 34 -20.79 -2.35 -5.31
CA ASP A 34 -22.10 -2.39 -5.98
C ASP A 34 -22.04 -3.13 -7.33
N HIS A 35 -20.85 -3.23 -7.93
CA HIS A 35 -20.62 -3.83 -9.25
C HIS A 35 -19.94 -5.21 -9.16
N MET A 36 -19.09 -5.41 -8.16
CA MET A 36 -18.30 -6.62 -7.99
C MET A 36 -18.18 -7.07 -6.54
N THR A 37 -18.00 -8.36 -6.30
CA THR A 37 -17.73 -8.88 -4.95
C THR A 37 -16.38 -8.41 -4.42
N ASP A 38 -16.18 -8.46 -3.10
CA ASP A 38 -14.90 -8.08 -2.48
C ASP A 38 -13.69 -8.85 -3.07
N ASN A 39 -13.84 -10.16 -3.32
CA ASN A 39 -12.78 -10.96 -3.94
C ASN A 39 -12.50 -10.53 -5.39
N GLN A 40 -13.53 -10.22 -6.16
CA GLN A 40 -13.38 -9.71 -7.53
C GLN A 40 -12.69 -8.34 -7.53
N PHE A 41 -13.03 -7.48 -6.57
CA PHE A 41 -12.36 -6.20 -6.36
C PHE A 41 -10.87 -6.37 -6.07
N GLN A 42 -10.48 -7.31 -5.21
CA GLN A 42 -9.06 -7.57 -4.96
C GLN A 42 -8.33 -8.04 -6.22
N ILE A 43 -8.96 -8.90 -7.02
CA ILE A 43 -8.40 -9.39 -8.31
C ILE A 43 -8.26 -8.22 -9.30
N ALA A 44 -9.30 -7.41 -9.47
CA ALA A 44 -9.32 -6.26 -10.37
C ALA A 44 -8.19 -5.27 -10.01
N LYS A 45 -8.08 -4.90 -8.73
CA LYS A 45 -7.05 -3.97 -8.25
C LYS A 45 -5.63 -4.45 -8.51
N VAL A 46 -5.37 -5.75 -8.39
CA VAL A 46 -4.04 -6.31 -8.71
C VAL A 46 -3.78 -6.18 -10.20
N TRP A 47 -4.75 -6.59 -11.03
CA TRP A 47 -4.63 -6.48 -12.48
C TRP A 47 -4.44 -5.04 -12.95
N ASP A 48 -5.18 -4.07 -12.39
CA ASP A 48 -5.03 -2.65 -12.73
C ASP A 48 -3.64 -2.12 -12.41
N LYS A 49 -3.05 -2.56 -11.29
CA LYS A 49 -1.70 -2.17 -10.90
C LYS A 49 -0.63 -2.76 -11.83
N ASP A 50 -0.79 -4.01 -12.21
CA ASP A 50 0.20 -4.74 -12.99
C ASP A 50 0.11 -4.43 -14.50
N GLU A 51 -1.10 -4.18 -15.02
CA GLU A 51 -1.36 -4.05 -16.45
C GLU A 51 -1.79 -2.65 -16.87
N MET A 52 -2.75 -2.03 -16.16
CA MET A 52 -3.29 -0.72 -16.56
C MET A 52 -2.34 0.43 -16.24
N CYS A 53 -1.75 0.44 -15.05
CA CYS A 53 -0.83 1.50 -14.64
C CYS A 53 0.33 1.72 -15.62
N PRO A 54 1.09 0.69 -16.04
CA PRO A 54 2.16 0.87 -17.03
C PRO A 54 1.63 1.23 -18.42
N ARG A 55 0.46 0.69 -18.82
CA ARG A 55 -0.12 0.95 -20.14
C ARG A 55 -0.61 2.38 -20.30
N GLU A 56 -1.32 2.89 -19.30
CA GLU A 56 -1.91 4.23 -19.32
C GLU A 56 -0.96 5.31 -18.77
N GLN A 57 0.22 4.91 -18.26
CA GLN A 57 1.20 5.78 -17.59
C GLN A 57 0.59 6.57 -16.42
N LYS A 58 -0.33 5.94 -15.68
CA LYS A 58 -0.99 6.51 -14.50
C LYS A 58 -0.87 5.57 -13.32
N CYS A 59 -0.99 6.11 -12.11
CA CYS A 59 -0.94 5.33 -10.89
C CYS A 59 -2.35 5.05 -10.35
N PHE A 60 -2.60 3.80 -9.97
CA PHE A 60 -3.79 3.39 -9.21
C PHE A 60 -3.49 3.50 -7.70
N LEU A 61 -3.97 4.58 -7.09
CA LEU A 61 -3.62 5.00 -5.73
C LEU A 61 -4.80 4.84 -4.77
N TYR A 62 -4.51 4.62 -3.49
CA TYR A 62 -5.52 4.64 -2.42
C TYR A 62 -5.15 5.70 -1.39
N VAL A 63 -5.96 6.74 -1.29
CA VAL A 63 -5.67 7.93 -0.47
C VAL A 63 -6.95 8.39 0.23
N TYR A 64 -6.87 8.66 1.54
CA TYR A 64 -7.99 9.13 2.38
C TYR A 64 -9.31 8.36 2.19
N GLY A 65 -9.24 7.04 2.07
CA GLY A 65 -10.44 6.20 1.95
C GLY A 65 -10.92 5.97 0.50
N HIS A 66 -10.30 6.62 -0.48
CA HIS A 66 -10.75 6.64 -1.87
C HIS A 66 -9.67 6.12 -2.81
N TYR A 67 -10.10 5.50 -3.91
CA TYR A 67 -9.27 5.08 -5.02
C TYR A 67 -9.19 6.18 -6.07
N TRP A 68 -8.00 6.35 -6.63
CA TRP A 68 -7.69 7.38 -7.61
C TRP A 68 -6.86 6.81 -8.74
N ILE A 69 -7.05 7.36 -9.94
CA ILE A 69 -6.13 7.19 -11.07
C ILE A 69 -5.52 8.55 -11.34
N SER A 70 -4.21 8.66 -11.20
CA SER A 70 -3.51 9.95 -11.28
C SER A 70 -2.10 9.80 -11.84
N ASP A 71 -1.66 10.78 -12.61
CA ASP A 71 -0.27 10.99 -13.03
C ASP A 71 0.44 12.07 -12.20
N ASP A 72 -0.23 12.67 -11.20
CA ASP A 72 0.36 13.69 -10.33
C ASP A 72 1.39 13.05 -9.37
N PRO A 73 2.68 13.43 -9.45
CA PRO A 73 3.71 12.94 -8.55
C PRO A 73 3.42 13.23 -7.07
N ARG A 74 2.71 14.33 -6.76
CA ARG A 74 2.39 14.70 -5.37
C ARG A 74 1.40 13.72 -4.75
N MET A 75 0.37 13.32 -5.51
CA MET A 75 -0.58 12.29 -5.10
C MET A 75 0.12 10.94 -4.91
N SER A 76 1.05 10.59 -5.79
CA SER A 76 1.86 9.38 -5.66
C SER A 76 2.70 9.38 -4.39
N VAL A 77 3.42 10.46 -4.10
CA VAL A 77 4.21 10.62 -2.87
C VAL A 77 3.32 10.51 -1.62
N LEU A 78 2.17 11.16 -1.63
CA LEU A 78 1.22 11.09 -0.53
C LEU A 78 0.73 9.65 -0.29
N ALA A 79 0.34 8.93 -1.35
CA ALA A 79 -0.09 7.55 -1.27
C ALA A 79 1.03 6.64 -0.73
N LEU A 80 2.26 6.80 -1.25
CA LEU A 80 3.43 6.03 -0.84
C LEU A 80 3.77 6.26 0.64
N ASN A 81 3.78 7.51 1.10
CA ASN A 81 4.06 7.84 2.50
C ASN A 81 3.06 7.17 3.45
N ARG A 82 1.77 7.13 3.08
CA ARG A 82 0.73 6.44 3.86
C ARG A 82 0.94 4.93 3.89
N GLU A 83 1.26 4.32 2.75
CA GLU A 83 1.53 2.88 2.70
C GLU A 83 2.78 2.51 3.49
N ILE A 84 3.85 3.30 3.41
CA ILE A 84 5.06 3.11 4.22
C ILE A 84 4.73 3.23 5.72
N GLU A 85 3.91 4.19 6.11
CA GLU A 85 3.43 4.30 7.49
C GLU A 85 2.67 3.05 7.96
N LEU A 86 1.77 2.53 7.12
CA LEU A 86 1.01 1.31 7.44
C LEU A 86 1.93 0.09 7.57
N LEU A 87 2.86 -0.08 6.64
CA LEU A 87 3.86 -1.16 6.67
C LEU A 87 4.74 -1.05 7.91
N TYR A 88 5.23 0.15 8.23
CA TYR A 88 5.99 0.41 9.45
C TYR A 88 5.21 0.02 10.71
N ARG A 89 3.97 0.50 10.84
CA ARG A 89 3.13 0.22 12.02
C ARG A 89 2.86 -1.28 12.17
N ARG A 90 2.61 -1.99 11.05
CA ARG A 90 2.43 -3.45 11.04
C ARG A 90 3.72 -4.16 11.46
N ALA A 91 4.86 -3.77 10.90
CA ALA A 91 6.16 -4.34 11.23
C ALA A 91 6.51 -4.16 12.72
N ALA A 92 6.36 -2.94 13.24
CA ALA A 92 6.60 -2.64 14.65
C ALA A 92 5.65 -3.40 15.59
N ARG A 93 4.40 -3.63 15.17
CA ARG A 93 3.45 -4.45 15.94
C ARG A 93 3.87 -5.92 15.96
N LEU A 94 4.21 -6.49 14.81
CA LEU A 94 4.70 -7.86 14.71
C LEU A 94 5.95 -8.08 15.58
N HIS A 95 6.88 -7.13 15.58
CA HIS A 95 8.07 -7.22 16.43
C HIS A 95 7.68 -7.37 17.90
N ARG A 96 6.77 -6.50 18.37
CA ARG A 96 6.32 -6.51 19.78
C ARG A 96 5.50 -7.73 20.15
N SER A 97 4.67 -8.26 19.25
CA SER A 97 3.73 -9.34 19.58
C SER A 97 4.23 -10.74 19.25
N ALA A 98 5.15 -10.89 18.30
CA ALA A 98 5.57 -12.17 17.76
C ALA A 98 7.08 -12.44 17.86
N ILE A 99 7.89 -11.44 18.23
CA ILE A 99 9.34 -11.60 18.37
C ILE A 99 9.78 -11.30 19.81
N ALA A 100 9.55 -10.07 20.28
CA ALA A 100 10.00 -9.62 21.61
C ALA A 100 9.56 -10.49 22.81
N PRO A 101 8.39 -11.17 22.80
CA PRO A 101 7.97 -12.01 23.92
C PRO A 101 8.63 -13.39 23.98
N LEU A 102 9.44 -13.77 22.99
CA LEU A 102 10.03 -15.10 22.92
C LEU A 102 11.15 -15.26 23.96
N THR A 103 11.40 -16.50 24.37
CA THR A 103 12.52 -16.83 25.26
C THR A 103 13.85 -16.72 24.52
N GLU A 104 14.96 -16.64 25.26
CA GLU A 104 16.31 -16.61 24.67
C GLU A 104 16.53 -17.78 23.69
N THR A 105 16.13 -19.00 24.04
CA THR A 105 16.21 -20.17 23.16
C THR A 105 15.36 -20.00 21.89
N GLY A 106 14.22 -19.29 21.97
CA GLY A 106 13.42 -18.95 20.80
C GLY A 106 14.20 -18.04 19.83
N HIS A 107 14.88 -17.03 20.36
CA HIS A 107 15.72 -16.07 19.62
C HIS A 107 16.89 -16.71 18.88
N GLU A 108 17.38 -17.86 19.32
CA GLU A 108 18.51 -18.56 18.70
C GLU A 108 18.12 -19.35 17.44
N THR A 109 16.82 -19.59 17.22
CA THR A 109 16.39 -20.37 16.05
C THR A 109 16.73 -19.65 14.74
N PRO A 110 17.36 -20.32 13.74
CA PRO A 110 17.75 -19.67 12.49
C PRO A 110 16.58 -19.01 11.74
N GLN A 111 15.42 -19.64 11.75
CA GLN A 111 14.21 -19.15 11.07
C GLN A 111 13.73 -17.84 11.69
N LEU A 112 13.74 -17.74 13.03
CA LEU A 112 13.34 -16.52 13.71
C LEU A 112 14.36 -15.41 13.49
N ARG A 113 15.68 -15.72 13.49
CA ARG A 113 16.71 -14.72 13.20
C ARG A 113 16.52 -14.10 11.82
N VAL A 114 16.22 -14.90 10.80
CA VAL A 114 15.94 -14.40 9.45
C VAL A 114 14.68 -13.51 9.44
N ALA A 115 13.59 -13.97 10.07
CA ALA A 115 12.34 -13.20 10.15
C ALA A 115 12.52 -11.88 10.92
N HIS A 116 13.29 -11.90 12.01
CA HIS A 116 13.62 -10.73 12.81
C HIS A 116 14.46 -9.71 12.04
N THR A 117 15.51 -10.16 11.35
CA THR A 117 16.33 -9.29 10.50
C THR A 117 15.51 -8.62 9.40
N ALA A 118 14.64 -9.36 8.72
CA ALA A 118 13.77 -8.79 7.68
C ALA A 118 12.84 -7.72 8.25
N LEU A 119 12.25 -7.99 9.43
CA LEU A 119 11.36 -7.05 10.10
C LEU A 119 12.08 -5.79 10.61
N ALA A 120 13.28 -5.97 11.18
CA ALA A 120 14.14 -4.88 11.62
C ALA A 120 14.53 -3.98 10.43
N GLY A 121 14.92 -4.58 9.30
CA GLY A 121 15.25 -3.84 8.08
C GLY A 121 14.08 -2.98 7.57
N MET A 122 12.84 -3.48 7.60
CA MET A 122 11.66 -2.68 7.24
C MET A 122 11.45 -1.49 8.20
N ILE A 123 11.65 -1.71 9.50
CA ILE A 123 11.52 -0.68 10.54
C ILE A 123 12.59 0.40 10.38
N GLU A 124 13.84 -0.01 10.15
CA GLU A 124 14.99 0.88 9.95
C GLU A 124 14.86 1.71 8.68
N ALA A 125 14.47 1.09 7.56
CA ALA A 125 14.27 1.78 6.29
C ALA A 125 13.22 2.91 6.38
N ALA A 126 12.18 2.73 7.20
CA ALA A 126 11.15 3.73 7.42
C ALA A 126 11.50 4.76 8.51
N ALA A 127 12.63 4.61 9.22
CA ALA A 127 12.99 5.49 10.35
C ALA A 127 13.12 6.98 9.99
N PRO A 128 13.71 7.38 8.83
CA PRO A 128 13.77 8.79 8.43
C PRO A 128 12.37 9.40 8.26
N LEU A 129 11.49 8.71 7.54
CA LEU A 129 10.09 9.15 7.37
C LEU A 129 9.36 9.18 8.71
N ARG A 130 9.54 8.18 9.58
CA ARG A 130 8.92 8.17 10.91
C ARG A 130 9.32 9.41 11.72
N ARG A 131 10.61 9.79 11.73
CA ARG A 131 11.09 10.99 12.46
C ARG A 131 10.41 12.26 11.95
N ALA A 132 10.15 12.31 10.64
CA ALA A 132 9.44 13.39 9.97
C ALA A 132 7.90 13.28 10.03
N GLY A 133 7.34 12.39 10.88
CA GLY A 133 5.89 12.19 10.97
C GLY A 133 5.26 11.62 9.70
N PHE A 134 6.03 10.84 8.93
CA PHE A 134 5.69 10.31 7.60
C PHE A 134 5.42 11.38 6.54
N SER A 135 6.01 12.57 6.70
CA SER A 135 6.12 13.57 5.64
C SER A 135 7.48 13.45 4.93
N SER A 136 7.47 13.11 3.66
CA SER A 136 8.68 13.07 2.83
C SER A 136 9.31 14.46 2.63
N GLU A 137 8.50 15.52 2.61
CA GLU A 137 9.01 16.90 2.50
C GLU A 137 9.83 17.29 3.74
N VAL A 138 9.32 16.98 4.93
CA VAL A 138 10.04 17.21 6.19
C VAL A 138 11.29 16.33 6.25
N ALA A 139 11.19 15.06 5.87
CA ALA A 139 12.34 14.15 5.84
C ALA A 139 13.46 14.62 4.89
N ALA A 140 13.09 15.18 3.73
CA ALA A 140 14.06 15.70 2.76
C ALA A 140 14.78 16.95 3.28
N ARG A 141 14.06 17.86 3.94
CA ARG A 141 14.65 19.05 4.57
C ARG A 141 15.63 18.65 5.67
N ASP A 142 15.21 17.78 6.58
CA ASP A 142 16.04 17.35 7.72
C ASP A 142 17.28 16.56 7.25
N GLY A 143 17.19 15.86 6.11
CA GLY A 143 18.33 15.16 5.49
C GLY A 143 19.32 16.10 4.78
N ALA A 144 18.85 17.23 4.23
CA ALA A 144 19.69 18.22 3.58
C ALA A 144 20.45 19.11 4.57
N GLU A 145 19.93 19.30 5.79
CA GLU A 145 20.59 20.06 6.86
C GLU A 145 21.65 19.24 7.63
N ALA A 146 21.68 17.92 7.42
CA ALA A 146 22.58 16.98 8.11
C ALA A 146 23.83 16.59 7.30
N GLY A 147 23.97 17.07 6.05
CA GLY A 147 25.09 16.79 5.14
C GLY A 147 25.90 18.03 4.83
#